data_AF-A0A7J9W3S7-F1
#
_entry.id   AF-A0A7J9W3S7-F1
#
_cell.length_a   1.000
_cell.length_b   1.000
_cell.length_c   1.000
_cell.angle_alpha   90.00
_cell.angle_beta   90.00
_cell.angle_gamma   90.00
#
_symmetry.space_group_name_H-M   'P 1'
#
loop_
_entity.id
_entity.type
_entity.pdbx_description
1 polymer ?
#
loop_
_entity_poly.entity_id
_entity_poly.type
_entity_poly.pdbx_seq_one_letter_code
_entity_poly.pdbx_strand_id
1 'polypeptide(L)'
;MVSGWGAVDRGVLRLPSGRLVRGRGLRRPTPDGIVPEFGIYLLNKQPQPVSWEARWVRWPDFRLPTDRGDAQDALYEAWRRCIAVLDGVPAREAVAYVRKHYDPRAVETPSQRSYVARFPAS
;
A
#
# COMPACT_ATOMS: atom_id res chain seq x y z
N MET A 1 3.07 11.13 -22.88
CA MET A 1 3.91 11.57 -21.74
C MET A 1 3.33 10.94 -20.50
N VAL A 2 4.10 10.11 -19.79
CA VAL A 2 3.61 9.48 -18.56
C VAL A 2 3.66 10.51 -17.45
N SER A 3 2.52 11.14 -17.18
CA SER A 3 2.34 12.04 -16.04
C SER A 3 2.25 11.17 -14.79
N GLY A 4 3.38 10.92 -14.13
CA GLY A 4 3.45 10.17 -12.87
C GLY A 4 3.28 11.08 -11.66
N TRP A 5 2.97 10.49 -10.50
CA TRP A 5 3.08 11.20 -9.22
C TRP A 5 4.52 11.66 -8.98
N GLY A 6 4.70 12.83 -8.36
CA GLY A 6 6.00 13.27 -7.85
C GLY A 6 6.36 12.56 -6.54
N ALA A 7 7.65 12.33 -6.30
CA ALA A 7 8.12 11.70 -5.06
C ALA A 7 7.84 12.54 -3.79
N VAL A 8 7.65 13.84 -3.95
CA VAL A 8 7.33 14.79 -2.86
C VAL A 8 5.83 15.05 -2.73
N ASP A 9 5.00 14.46 -3.61
CA ASP A 9 3.58 14.68 -3.55
C ASP A 9 2.99 14.08 -2.27
N ARG A 10 1.97 14.73 -1.73
CA ARG A 10 1.30 14.29 -0.50
C ARG A 10 0.78 12.86 -0.64
N GLY A 11 1.10 12.03 0.35
CA GLY A 11 0.64 10.65 0.42
C GLY A 11 1.39 9.71 -0.52
N VAL A 12 2.44 10.16 -1.20
CA VAL A 12 3.34 9.30 -1.98
C VAL A 12 4.48 8.81 -1.09
N LEU A 13 4.65 7.50 -1.05
CA LEU A 13 5.82 6.82 -0.53
C LEU A 13 6.71 6.43 -1.70
N ARG A 14 7.93 6.98 -1.73
CA ARG A 14 9.00 6.44 -2.56
C ARG A 14 9.58 5.22 -1.86
N LEU A 15 9.60 4.07 -2.52
CA LEU A 15 10.26 2.87 -2.05
C LEU A 15 11.76 2.91 -2.41
N PRO A 16 12.63 2.12 -1.78
CA PRO A 16 14.07 2.10 -2.10
C PRO A 16 14.39 1.80 -3.57
N SER A 17 13.57 0.99 -4.25
CA SER A 17 13.66 0.76 -5.70
C SER A 17 13.41 2.01 -6.55
N GLY A 18 12.97 3.11 -5.95
CA GLY A 18 12.54 4.32 -6.64
C GLY A 18 11.08 4.29 -7.09
N ARG A 19 10.37 3.17 -6.90
CA ARG A 19 8.92 3.07 -7.15
C ARG A 19 8.14 4.03 -6.26
N LEU A 20 7.02 4.54 -6.77
CA LEU A 20 6.14 5.46 -6.06
C LEU A 20 4.79 4.77 -5.78
N VAL A 21 4.38 4.75 -4.52
CA VAL A 21 3.09 4.23 -4.06
C VAL A 21 2.33 5.37 -3.40
N ARG A 22 1.09 5.65 -3.81
CA ARG A 22 0.25 6.65 -3.11
C ARG A 22 -0.74 5.98 -2.18
N GLY A 23 -0.54 6.15 -0.88
CA GLY A 23 -1.55 5.84 0.12
C GLY A 23 -2.59 6.96 0.21
N ARG A 24 -3.87 6.60 0.14
CA ARG A 24 -4.98 7.55 0.28
C ARG A 24 -6.12 6.94 1.09
N GLY A 25 -6.53 7.62 2.16
CA GLY A 25 -7.78 7.30 2.83
C GLY A 25 -8.98 7.71 1.98
N LEU A 26 -9.98 6.83 1.83
CA LEU A 26 -11.16 7.09 0.99
C LEU A 26 -11.92 8.38 1.31
N ARG A 27 -11.89 8.81 2.58
CA ARG A 27 -12.51 10.07 3.06
C ARG A 27 -11.84 11.32 2.49
N ARG A 28 -10.61 11.22 1.97
CA ARG A 28 -9.93 12.35 1.31
C ARG A 28 -10.33 12.39 -0.16
N PRO A 29 -10.56 13.58 -0.73
CA PRO A 29 -10.88 13.70 -2.15
C PRO A 29 -9.81 13.01 -3.00
N THR A 30 -10.23 12.49 -4.16
CA THR A 30 -9.27 12.08 -5.19
C THR A 30 -8.44 13.31 -5.54
N PRO A 31 -7.09 13.25 -5.48
CA PRO A 31 -6.27 14.38 -5.88
C PRO A 31 -6.62 14.81 -7.30
N ASP A 32 -6.73 16.11 -7.54
CA ASP A 32 -6.95 16.64 -8.87
C ASP A 32 -5.81 16.17 -9.80
N GLY A 33 -6.17 15.66 -10.99
CA GLY A 33 -5.21 15.17 -11.99
C GLY A 33 -5.24 13.65 -12.19
N ILE A 34 -4.13 12.97 -11.84
CA ILE A 34 -3.83 11.60 -12.28
C ILE A 34 -4.66 10.57 -11.48
N VAL A 35 -5.59 9.91 -12.18
CA VAL A 35 -6.24 8.70 -11.70
C VAL A 35 -5.27 7.52 -11.76
N PRO A 36 -5.30 6.59 -10.78
CA PRO A 36 -4.43 5.42 -10.81
C PRO A 36 -4.87 4.47 -11.94
N GLU A 37 -3.90 3.81 -12.56
CA GLU A 37 -4.20 2.70 -13.48
C GLU A 37 -4.74 1.47 -12.73
N PHE A 38 -4.27 1.26 -11.49
CA PHE A 38 -4.69 0.17 -10.62
C PHE A 38 -4.75 0.62 -9.15
N GLY A 39 -5.77 0.18 -8.41
CA GLY A 39 -5.92 0.46 -6.99
C GLY A 39 -6.24 -0.77 -6.13
N ILE A 40 -5.63 -0.85 -4.96
CA ILE A 40 -6.02 -1.83 -3.92
C ILE A 40 -6.77 -1.10 -2.80
N TYR A 41 -7.96 -1.60 -2.48
CA TYR A 41 -8.82 -1.06 -1.43
C TYR A 41 -8.84 -1.99 -0.23
N LEU A 42 -8.13 -1.60 0.83
CA LEU A 42 -8.07 -2.33 2.09
C LEU A 42 -9.17 -1.81 3.01
N LEU A 43 -10.37 -2.37 2.92
CA LEU A 43 -11.56 -1.83 3.58
C LEU A 43 -12.40 -2.93 4.22
N ASN A 44 -13.05 -2.62 5.35
CA ASN A 44 -13.97 -3.56 5.99
C ASN A 44 -15.20 -3.89 5.13
N LYS A 45 -15.68 -2.91 4.36
CA LYS A 45 -16.83 -3.01 3.45
C LYS A 45 -16.36 -2.80 2.02
N GLN A 46 -17.02 -3.45 1.07
CA GLN A 46 -16.75 -3.28 -0.35
C GLN A 46 -16.94 -1.80 -0.75
N PRO A 47 -15.98 -1.19 -1.45
CA PRO A 47 -16.11 0.18 -1.92
C PRO A 47 -17.17 0.29 -3.02
N GLN A 48 -17.67 1.51 -3.25
CA GLN A 48 -18.41 1.78 -4.48
C GLN A 48 -17.50 1.57 -5.70
N PRO A 49 -18.05 1.17 -6.86
CA PRO A 49 -17.28 1.05 -8.09
C PRO A 49 -16.51 2.33 -8.40
N VAL A 50 -15.29 2.18 -8.88
CA VAL A 50 -14.42 3.27 -9.34
C VAL A 50 -14.18 3.16 -10.84
N SER A 51 -13.74 4.24 -11.47
CA SER A 51 -13.53 4.30 -12.93
C SER A 51 -12.22 3.68 -13.42
N TRP A 52 -11.40 3.13 -12.51
CA TRP A 52 -10.14 2.45 -12.82
C TRP A 52 -10.16 1.00 -12.32
N GLU A 53 -9.18 0.21 -12.74
CA GLU A 53 -9.07 -1.17 -12.32
C GLU A 53 -8.78 -1.25 -10.81
N ALA A 54 -9.57 -2.04 -10.09
CA ALA A 54 -9.50 -2.07 -8.64
C ALA A 54 -9.69 -3.47 -8.08
N ARG A 55 -8.90 -3.79 -7.04
CA ARG A 55 -9.08 -4.98 -6.20
C ARG A 55 -9.46 -4.56 -4.79
N TRP A 56 -10.50 -5.19 -4.24
CA TRP A 56 -10.91 -5.00 -2.85
C TRP A 56 -10.42 -6.18 -2.01
N VAL A 57 -9.79 -5.87 -0.88
CA VAL A 57 -9.41 -6.85 0.15
C VAL A 57 -10.12 -6.46 1.44
N ARG A 58 -10.80 -7.43 2.05
CA ARG A 58 -11.50 -7.19 3.30
C ARG A 58 -10.52 -7.03 4.46
N TRP A 59 -10.41 -5.80 4.95
CA TRP A 59 -9.49 -5.43 6.02
C TRP A 59 -10.20 -4.58 7.08
N PRO A 60 -10.62 -5.16 8.23
CA PRO A 60 -11.27 -4.39 9.27
C PRO A 60 -10.31 -3.39 9.92
N ASP A 61 -10.82 -2.21 10.26
CA ASP A 61 -10.04 -1.12 10.85
C ASP A 61 -9.27 -1.58 12.10
N PHE A 62 -7.98 -1.24 12.17
CA PHE A 62 -7.04 -1.63 13.24
C PHE A 62 -6.85 -3.14 13.45
N ARG A 63 -7.39 -3.99 12.56
CA ARG A 63 -7.24 -5.45 12.60
C ARG A 63 -6.27 -5.91 11.50
N LEU A 64 -6.17 -7.22 11.38
CA LEU A 64 -5.47 -7.93 10.31
C LEU A 64 -6.46 -8.21 9.16
N PRO A 65 -5.98 -8.47 7.92
CA PRO A 65 -6.86 -8.87 6.84
C PRO A 65 -7.62 -10.14 7.23
N THR A 66 -8.89 -10.24 6.82
CA THR A 66 -9.72 -11.42 7.15
C THR A 66 -9.26 -12.65 6.38
N ASP A 67 -8.70 -12.44 5.19
CA ASP A 67 -7.99 -13.46 4.40
C ASP A 67 -6.56 -12.96 4.13
N ARG A 68 -5.57 -13.71 4.63
CA ARG A 68 -4.15 -13.35 4.50
C ARG A 68 -3.60 -13.67 3.11
N GLY A 69 -4.11 -14.72 2.46
CA GLY A 69 -3.71 -15.13 1.12
C GLY A 69 -4.17 -14.10 0.09
N ASP A 70 -5.44 -13.72 0.14
CA ASP A 70 -6.00 -12.67 -0.72
C ASP A 70 -5.26 -11.33 -0.54
N ALA A 71 -4.95 -10.95 0.70
CA ALA A 71 -4.16 -9.75 0.97
C ALA A 71 -2.75 -9.83 0.38
N GLN A 72 -2.08 -10.97 0.50
CA GLN A 72 -0.74 -11.18 -0.07
C GLN A 72 -0.77 -11.14 -1.60
N ASP A 73 -1.74 -11.81 -2.22
CA ASP A 73 -1.91 -11.85 -3.66
C ASP A 73 -2.21 -10.47 -4.23
N ALA A 74 -3.07 -9.69 -3.57
CA ALA A 74 -3.37 -8.32 -3.96
C ALA A 74 -2.09 -7.46 -3.92
N LEU A 75 -1.36 -7.49 -2.81
CA LEU A 75 -0.12 -6.71 -2.67
C LEU A 75 0.94 -7.13 -3.69
N TYR A 76 1.05 -8.44 -3.98
CA TYR A 76 1.96 -8.96 -5.00
C TYR A 76 1.55 -8.53 -6.42
N GLU A 77 0.25 -8.45 -6.70
CA GLU A 77 -0.29 -7.93 -7.96
C GLU A 77 0.04 -6.44 -8.15
N ALA A 78 -0.19 -5.60 -7.14
CA ALA A 78 0.24 -4.20 -7.21
C ALA A 78 1.76 -4.08 -7.41
N TRP A 79 2.55 -4.90 -6.71
CA TRP A 79 4.00 -4.93 -6.89
C TRP A 79 4.43 -5.30 -8.32
N ARG A 80 3.80 -6.33 -8.91
CA ARG A 80 4.05 -6.74 -10.31
C ARG A 80 3.67 -5.66 -11.33
N ARG A 81 2.60 -4.91 -11.07
CA ARG A 81 2.12 -3.85 -11.97
C ARG A 81 2.98 -2.58 -11.93
N CYS A 82 3.81 -2.40 -10.91
CA CYS A 82 4.83 -1.34 -10.91
C CYS A 82 6.02 -1.74 -11.82
N ILE A 83 6.07 -1.15 -13.03
CA ILE A 83 6.89 -1.41 -14.25
C ILE A 83 8.34 -1.98 -14.15
N ALA A 84 9.04 -2.06 -13.01
CA ALA A 84 10.42 -2.59 -12.99
C ALA A 84 10.78 -3.32 -11.69
N VAL A 85 10.87 -4.65 -11.77
CA VAL A 85 11.23 -5.71 -10.78
C VAL A 85 12.08 -5.32 -9.54
N LEU A 86 11.75 -5.99 -8.41
CA LEU A 86 12.42 -6.14 -7.10
C LEU A 86 12.60 -4.91 -6.20
N ASP A 87 12.39 -5.14 -4.90
CA ASP A 87 12.88 -4.27 -3.85
C ASP A 87 13.44 -5.10 -2.69
N GLY A 88 14.71 -4.89 -2.39
CA GLY A 88 15.47 -5.55 -1.33
C GLY A 88 15.37 -4.82 -0.01
N VAL A 89 14.17 -4.45 0.42
CA VAL A 89 13.96 -3.99 1.81
C VAL A 89 13.74 -5.24 2.65
N PRO A 90 14.69 -5.60 3.53
CA PRO A 90 14.48 -6.72 4.44
C PRO A 90 13.19 -6.45 5.23
N ALA A 91 12.30 -7.45 5.35
CA ALA A 91 11.02 -7.28 6.03
C ALA A 91 11.13 -6.62 7.42
N ARG A 92 12.25 -6.85 8.12
CA ARG A 92 12.61 -6.23 9.41
C ARG A 92 12.74 -4.70 9.37
N GLU A 93 13.14 -4.13 8.23
CA GLU A 93 13.38 -2.69 8.05
C GLU A 93 12.17 -1.99 7.42
N ALA A 94 11.24 -2.74 6.81
CA ALA A 94 10.09 -2.20 6.11
C ALA A 94 9.23 -1.28 7.00
N VAL A 95 8.96 -1.66 8.25
CA VAL A 95 8.16 -0.83 9.17
C VAL A 95 8.89 0.46 9.52
N ALA A 96 10.19 0.37 9.83
CA ALA A 96 11.01 1.55 10.13
C ALA A 96 11.08 2.49 8.92
N TYR A 97 11.21 1.93 7.72
CA TYR A 97 11.21 2.68 6.47
C TYR A 97 9.90 3.42 6.23
N VAL A 98 8.76 2.74 6.33
CA VAL A 98 7.42 3.33 6.16
C VAL A 98 7.17 4.40 7.22
N ARG A 99 7.55 4.15 8.47
CA ARG A 99 7.40 5.15 9.54
C ARG A 99 8.21 6.42 9.29
N LYS A 100 9.41 6.27 8.76
CA LYS A 100 10.31 7.39 8.46
C LYS A 100 9.85 8.20 7.24
N HIS A 101 9.35 7.55 6.19
CA HIS A 101 9.10 8.20 4.90
C HIS A 101 7.62 8.43 4.56
N TYR A 102 6.69 7.90 5.35
CA TYR A 102 5.25 8.03 5.07
C TYR A 102 4.43 8.49 6.28
N ASP A 103 4.34 7.66 7.33
CA ASP A 103 3.56 8.00 8.53
C ASP A 103 4.21 7.39 9.79
N PRO A 104 4.64 8.20 10.77
CA PRO A 104 5.31 7.71 11.97
C PRO A 104 4.44 6.76 12.81
N ARG A 105 3.11 6.78 12.64
CA ARG A 105 2.17 5.89 13.31
C ARG A 105 1.94 4.56 12.58
N ALA A 106 2.48 4.35 11.38
CA ALA A 106 2.27 3.11 10.63
C ALA A 106 2.54 1.86 11.49
N VAL A 107 1.69 0.83 11.35
CA VAL A 107 1.65 -0.35 12.23
C VAL A 107 1.35 0.05 13.68
N GLU A 108 0.06 0.29 13.93
CA GLU A 108 -0.44 0.93 15.15
C GLU A 108 -0.64 -0.08 16.29
N THR A 109 -1.19 -1.25 15.97
CA THR A 109 -1.62 -2.21 17.00
C THR A 109 -0.56 -3.29 17.29
N PRO A 110 -0.54 -3.87 18.51
CA PRO A 110 0.31 -5.03 18.81
C PRO A 110 0.10 -6.20 17.84
N SER A 111 -1.16 -6.48 17.49
CA SER A 111 -1.49 -7.54 16.53
C SER A 111 -0.92 -7.28 15.13
N GLN A 112 -0.91 -6.02 14.68
CA GLN A 112 -0.27 -5.64 13.41
C GLN A 112 1.25 -5.82 13.48
N ARG A 113 1.90 -5.44 14.59
CA ARG A 113 3.33 -5.69 14.79
C ARG A 113 3.68 -7.17 14.72
N SER A 114 2.93 -8.01 15.45
CA SER A 114 3.12 -9.46 15.42
C SER A 114 2.84 -10.08 14.05
N TYR A 115 1.94 -9.51 13.26
CA TYR A 115 1.73 -9.96 11.88
C TYR A 115 2.91 -9.62 10.98
N VAL A 116 3.41 -8.38 11.03
CA VAL A 116 4.55 -7.97 10.20
C VAL A 116 5.82 -8.74 10.57
N ALA A 117 6.03 -9.02 11.86
CA ALA A 117 7.18 -9.78 12.34
C ALA A 117 7.23 -11.24 11.84
N ARG A 118 6.15 -11.77 11.25
CA ARG A 118 6.09 -13.14 10.71
C ARG A 118 6.60 -13.26 9.28
N PHE A 119 6.79 -12.14 8.57
CA PHE A 119 7.36 -12.19 7.23
C PHE A 119 8.86 -12.47 7.33
N PRO A 120 9.40 -13.35 6.48
CA PRO A 120 10.81 -13.70 6.51
C PRO A 120 11.68 -12.44 6.32
N ALA A 121 12.76 -12.34 7.10
CA ALA A 121 13.84 -11.44 6.73
C ALA A 121 14.48 -12.03 5.47
N SER A 122 14.39 -11.28 4.37
CA SER A 122 14.96 -11.65 3.07
C SER A 122 16.41 -12.10 3.17
#